data_AF-A0A6I4YZD9-F1
#
_entry.id   AF-A0A6I4YZD9-F1
#
_cell.length_a   1.000
_cell.length_b   1.000
_cell.length_c   1.000
_cell.angle_alpha   90.00
_cell.angle_beta   90.00
_cell.angle_gamma   90.00
#
_symmetry.space_group_name_H-M   'P 1'
#
loop_
_entity.id
_entity.type
_entity.pdbx_description
1 polymer ?
#
loop_
_entity_poly.entity_id
_entity_poly.type
_entity_poly.pdbx_seq_one_letter_code
_entity_poly.pdbx_strand_id
1 'polypeptide(L)'
;MTDRRVPKGAPVFGQTEIFGKRDMTMMNKQSRMTKAFAEGRMIRRMSGQESPVENFRPRDVLIHDWVYEGVEHARCLQEIMMDAKRRAFEEFDLMCDLLMEHYGARIGGTRGGAELESIDRLLKVQITTTDQKTVTPAIIAAEELVREVMDDLMDGASADLRQIVDRAFSRNRQTGQISTARIVSLVTMEIEHPKWPAAQRALREAIDNSGQRRYMRFYQRAEARDPWQLIDLNYSSLEV
;
A
#
# COMPACT_ATOMS: atom_id res chain seq x y z
N MET A 1 4.67 -28.35 -20.51
CA MET A 1 5.83 -28.64 -19.64
C MET A 1 6.53 -27.33 -19.34
N THR A 2 6.10 -26.64 -18.30
CA THR A 2 6.76 -25.43 -17.80
C THR A 2 7.55 -25.83 -16.57
N ASP A 3 8.87 -25.82 -16.73
CA ASP A 3 9.88 -26.11 -15.72
C ASP A 3 9.74 -25.09 -14.58
N ARG A 4 8.93 -25.41 -13.57
CA ARG A 4 8.82 -24.66 -12.32
C ARG A 4 10.14 -24.84 -11.59
N ARG A 5 11.05 -23.87 -11.73
CA ARG A 5 12.18 -23.71 -10.82
C ARG A 5 11.64 -23.35 -9.44
N VAL A 6 11.33 -24.38 -8.67
CA VAL A 6 11.10 -24.27 -7.23
C VAL A 6 12.42 -23.77 -6.61
N PRO A 7 12.43 -22.66 -5.86
CA PRO A 7 13.64 -22.18 -5.22
C PRO A 7 14.17 -23.23 -4.23
N LYS A 8 15.50 -23.40 -4.18
CA LYS A 8 16.17 -24.26 -3.19
C LYS A 8 15.78 -23.78 -1.78
N GLY A 9 14.92 -24.53 -1.10
CA GLY A 9 14.41 -24.20 0.23
C GLY A 9 12.89 -24.09 0.35
N ALA A 10 12.13 -24.19 -0.75
CA ALA A 10 10.68 -24.30 -0.64
C ALA A 10 10.29 -25.57 0.12
N PRO A 11 9.37 -25.50 1.10
CA PRO A 11 8.90 -26.67 1.82
C PRO A 11 8.25 -27.65 0.84
N VAL A 12 8.79 -28.86 0.75
CA VAL A 12 8.20 -29.96 -0.02
C VAL A 12 6.96 -30.43 0.74
N PHE A 13 5.78 -30.23 0.16
CA PHE A 13 4.52 -30.77 0.71
C PHE A 13 4.63 -32.30 0.80
N GLY A 14 4.51 -32.86 2.01
CA GLY A 14 4.47 -34.31 2.26
C GLY A 14 5.60 -34.92 3.10
N GLN A 15 6.68 -34.19 3.44
CA GLN A 15 7.78 -34.78 4.23
C GLN A 15 7.45 -35.04 5.71
N THR A 16 6.31 -34.56 6.22
CA THR A 16 5.91 -34.74 7.63
C THR A 16 5.49 -36.17 7.95
N GLU A 17 5.20 -37.01 6.94
CA GLU A 17 4.68 -38.36 7.14
C GLU A 17 5.77 -39.43 7.38
N ILE A 18 7.04 -39.14 7.08
CA ILE A 18 8.14 -40.13 7.13
C ILE A 18 8.96 -40.03 8.43
N PHE A 19 9.03 -38.87 9.07
CA PHE A 19 9.76 -38.64 10.32
C PHE A 19 8.86 -37.97 11.36
N GLY A 20 8.86 -38.44 12.61
CA GLY A 20 8.03 -37.87 13.67
C GLY A 20 8.32 -36.36 13.90
N LYS A 21 7.31 -35.59 14.31
CA LYS A 21 7.41 -34.11 14.51
C LYS A 21 8.61 -33.68 15.39
N ARG A 22 9.01 -34.49 16.36
CA ARG A 22 10.16 -34.23 17.24
C ARG A 22 11.50 -34.41 16.52
N ASP A 23 11.64 -35.46 15.71
CA ASP A 23 12.86 -35.75 14.94
C ASP A 23 13.08 -34.71 13.84
N MET A 24 12.01 -34.30 13.17
CA MET A 24 12.04 -33.21 12.17
C MET A 24 12.49 -31.88 12.78
N THR A 25 12.03 -31.57 13.99
CA THR A 25 12.40 -30.33 14.69
C THR A 25 13.89 -30.32 15.05
N MET A 26 14.44 -31.46 15.47
CA MET A 26 15.85 -31.59 15.80
C MET A 26 16.73 -31.51 14.54
N MET A 27 16.31 -32.14 13.45
CA MET A 27 17.01 -32.07 12.17
C MET A 27 17.05 -30.65 11.60
N ASN A 28 15.93 -29.91 11.70
CA ASN A 28 15.86 -28.50 11.28
C ASN A 28 16.77 -27.59 12.12
N LYS A 29 16.82 -27.81 13.44
CA LYS A 29 17.74 -27.08 14.33
C LYS A 29 19.19 -27.34 13.95
N GLN A 30 19.55 -28.61 13.73
CA GLN A 30 20.92 -29.00 13.36
C GLN A 30 21.33 -28.39 12.02
N SER A 31 20.48 -28.52 11.00
CA SER A 31 20.73 -27.93 9.68
C SER A 31 20.94 -26.42 9.75
N ARG A 32 20.13 -25.73 10.57
CA ARG A 32 20.24 -24.28 10.76
C ARG A 32 21.53 -23.88 11.46
N MET A 33 21.97 -24.64 12.46
CA MET A 33 23.26 -24.41 13.13
C MET A 33 24.44 -24.66 12.18
N THR A 34 24.40 -25.73 11.38
CA THR A 34 25.45 -26.03 10.39
C THR A 34 25.55 -24.93 9.34
N LYS A 35 24.41 -24.42 8.84
CA LYS A 35 24.38 -23.29 7.90
C LYS A 35 24.90 -22.01 8.54
N ALA A 36 24.50 -21.74 9.78
CA ALA A 36 24.87 -20.52 10.50
C ALA A 36 26.40 -20.36 10.61
N PHE A 37 27.11 -21.43 10.96
CA PHE A 37 28.57 -21.43 11.20
C PHE A 37 29.34 -22.23 10.14
N ALA A 38 28.94 -22.13 8.87
CA ALA A 38 29.72 -22.69 7.77
C ALA A 38 31.14 -22.10 7.75
N GLU A 39 32.16 -22.94 7.51
CA GLU A 39 33.56 -22.52 7.51
C GLU A 39 33.83 -21.43 6.45
N GLY A 40 34.58 -20.39 6.83
CA GLY A 40 34.93 -19.28 5.94
C GLY A 40 33.78 -18.31 5.66
N ARG A 41 32.65 -18.43 6.37
CA ARG A 41 31.50 -17.55 6.18
C ARG A 41 31.81 -16.13 6.67
N MET A 42 31.55 -15.16 5.79
CA MET A 42 31.68 -13.73 6.08
C MET A 42 30.29 -13.08 6.21
N ILE A 43 30.14 -12.15 7.15
CA ILE A 43 28.93 -11.35 7.36
C ILE A 43 29.27 -9.87 7.19
N ARG A 44 28.48 -9.18 6.36
CA ARG A 44 28.60 -7.73 6.14
C ARG A 44 28.08 -6.95 7.34
N ARG A 45 28.90 -6.03 7.84
CA ARG A 45 28.57 -5.10 8.93
C ARG A 45 27.89 -3.83 8.41
N MET A 46 27.32 -3.06 9.33
CA MET A 46 26.77 -1.72 9.06
C MET A 46 27.81 -0.78 8.44
N SER A 47 29.09 -0.89 8.83
CA SER A 47 30.20 -0.10 8.24
C SER A 47 30.50 -0.43 6.78
N GLY A 48 29.84 -1.45 6.22
CA GLY A 48 30.09 -1.96 4.87
C GLY A 48 31.23 -2.98 4.78
N GLN A 49 32.04 -3.13 5.84
CA GLN A 49 33.11 -4.14 5.92
C GLN A 49 32.55 -5.54 6.17
N GLU A 50 33.27 -6.56 5.73
CA GLU A 50 32.96 -7.95 6.02
C GLU A 50 33.73 -8.43 7.26
N SER A 51 33.14 -9.34 8.00
CA SER A 51 33.82 -9.98 9.13
C SER A 51 33.49 -11.47 9.18
N PRO A 52 34.45 -12.31 9.58
CA PRO A 52 34.21 -13.73 9.79
C PRO A 52 33.07 -13.96 10.78
N VAL A 53 32.27 -15.01 10.56
CA VAL A 53 31.10 -15.35 11.39
C VAL A 53 31.46 -15.60 12.85
N GLU A 54 32.70 -16.06 13.10
CA GLU A 54 33.26 -16.34 14.42
C GLU A 54 33.35 -15.08 15.30
N ASN A 55 33.37 -13.89 14.68
CA ASN A 55 33.40 -12.61 15.39
C ASN A 55 32.03 -12.17 15.92
N PHE A 56 30.98 -12.96 15.69
CA PHE A 56 29.60 -12.63 16.10
C PHE A 56 29.05 -13.66 17.09
N ARG A 57 28.15 -13.21 17.97
CA ARG A 57 27.48 -14.11 18.91
C ARG A 57 26.57 -15.07 18.15
N PRO A 58 26.51 -16.37 18.51
CA PRO A 58 25.71 -17.33 17.77
C PRO A 58 24.22 -16.97 17.62
N ARG A 59 23.63 -16.39 18.67
CA ARG A 59 22.25 -15.86 18.64
C ARG A 59 22.05 -14.82 17.54
N ASP A 60 23.00 -13.90 17.39
CA ASP A 60 22.87 -12.79 16.45
C ASP A 60 23.00 -13.28 15.00
N VAL A 61 23.84 -14.29 14.75
CA VAL A 61 23.97 -14.96 13.44
C VAL A 61 22.68 -15.69 13.07
N LEU A 62 22.06 -16.42 14.01
CA LEU A 62 20.80 -17.12 13.76
C LEU A 62 19.64 -16.16 13.46
N ILE A 63 19.60 -15.02 14.15
CA ILE A 63 18.62 -13.95 13.89
C ILE A 63 18.90 -13.32 12.52
N HIS A 64 20.15 -12.99 12.22
CA HIS A 64 20.56 -12.44 10.93
C HIS A 64 20.10 -13.35 9.78
N ASP A 65 20.38 -14.65 9.86
CA ASP A 65 19.98 -15.63 8.85
C ASP A 65 18.47 -15.71 8.68
N TRP A 66 17.74 -15.73 9.80
CA TRP A 66 16.28 -15.73 9.76
C TRP A 66 15.70 -14.46 9.12
N VAL A 67 16.25 -13.29 9.44
CA VAL A 67 15.81 -12.04 8.83
C VAL A 67 16.09 -12.05 7.32
N TYR A 68 17.29 -12.46 6.90
CA TYR A 68 17.63 -12.53 5.48
C TYR A 68 16.76 -13.52 4.71
N GLU A 69 16.55 -14.73 5.24
CA GLU A 69 15.67 -15.73 4.65
C GLU A 69 14.22 -15.24 4.58
N GLY A 70 13.71 -14.64 5.66
CA GLY A 70 12.35 -14.11 5.71
C GLY A 70 12.13 -12.98 4.72
N VAL A 71 13.08 -12.05 4.61
CA VAL A 71 13.02 -10.96 3.62
C VAL A 71 13.09 -11.49 2.19
N GLU A 72 13.93 -12.48 1.93
CA GLU A 72 14.03 -13.07 0.59
C GLU A 72 12.75 -13.81 0.20
N HIS A 73 12.16 -14.58 1.12
CA HIS A 73 10.86 -15.20 0.90
C HIS A 73 9.77 -14.15 0.63
N ALA A 74 9.76 -13.05 1.40
CA ALA A 74 8.82 -11.96 1.18
C ALA A 74 8.99 -11.30 -0.19
N ARG A 75 10.23 -11.13 -0.68
CA ARG A 75 10.51 -10.63 -2.04
C ARG A 75 9.98 -11.57 -3.12
N CYS A 76 10.21 -12.88 -3.00
CA CYS A 76 9.67 -13.84 -3.97
C CYS A 76 8.13 -13.80 -4.02
N LEU A 77 7.46 -13.73 -2.86
CA LEU A 77 6.00 -13.59 -2.81
C LEU A 77 5.54 -12.27 -3.44
N GLN A 78 6.25 -11.17 -3.17
CA GLN A 78 5.97 -9.87 -3.76
C GLN A 78 6.07 -9.91 -5.29
N GLU A 79 7.11 -10.53 -5.85
CA GLU A 79 7.27 -10.69 -7.30
C GLU A 79 6.10 -11.46 -7.92
N ILE A 80 5.72 -12.59 -7.31
CA ILE A 80 4.56 -13.39 -7.75
C ILE A 80 3.29 -12.55 -7.74
N MET A 81 3.05 -11.78 -6.66
CA MET A 81 1.89 -10.90 -6.53
C MET A 81 1.91 -9.76 -7.55
N MET A 82 3.07 -9.16 -7.82
CA MET A 82 3.22 -8.09 -8.81
C MET A 82 2.90 -8.59 -10.22
N ASP A 83 3.41 -9.76 -10.61
CA ASP A 83 3.16 -10.34 -11.92
C ASP A 83 1.72 -10.85 -12.08
N ALA A 84 1.12 -11.38 -11.01
CA ALA A 84 -0.30 -11.71 -11.00
C ALA A 84 -1.17 -10.45 -11.15
N LYS A 85 -0.82 -9.37 -10.42
CA LYS A 85 -1.53 -8.09 -10.48
C LYS A 85 -1.47 -7.47 -11.87
N ARG A 86 -0.30 -7.45 -12.52
CA ARG A 86 -0.14 -6.90 -13.88
C ARG A 86 -1.06 -7.61 -14.86
N ARG A 87 -0.99 -8.94 -14.91
CA ARG A 87 -1.82 -9.77 -15.80
C ARG A 87 -3.31 -9.60 -15.54
N ALA A 88 -3.72 -9.52 -14.26
CA ALA A 88 -5.12 -9.33 -13.91
C ALA A 88 -5.66 -7.99 -14.42
N PHE A 89 -4.89 -6.91 -14.34
CA PHE A 89 -5.30 -5.61 -14.90
C PHE A 89 -5.36 -5.63 -16.42
N GLU A 90 -4.38 -6.22 -17.09
CA GLU A 90 -4.37 -6.38 -18.55
C GLU A 90 -5.61 -7.16 -19.04
N GLU A 91 -5.92 -8.28 -18.39
CA GLU A 91 -7.09 -9.10 -18.73
C GLU A 91 -8.40 -8.37 -18.43
N PHE A 92 -8.48 -7.64 -17.32
CA PHE A 92 -9.66 -6.84 -16.97
C PHE A 92 -9.93 -5.76 -18.03
N ASP A 93 -8.89 -5.04 -18.44
CA ASP A 93 -9.00 -4.00 -19.46
C ASP A 93 -9.42 -4.60 -20.81
N LEU A 94 -8.85 -5.76 -21.21
CA LEU A 94 -9.27 -6.51 -22.38
C LEU A 94 -10.77 -6.91 -22.34
N MET A 95 -11.25 -7.39 -21.19
CA MET A 95 -12.67 -7.75 -21.02
C MET A 95 -13.58 -6.53 -21.15
N CYS A 96 -13.19 -5.38 -20.60
CA CYS A 96 -13.93 -4.14 -20.77
C CYS A 96 -13.96 -3.70 -22.24
N ASP A 97 -12.84 -3.81 -22.96
CA ASP A 97 -12.76 -3.48 -24.38
C ASP A 97 -13.68 -4.37 -25.22
N LEU A 98 -13.68 -5.69 -24.97
CA LEU A 98 -14.59 -6.64 -25.64
C LEU A 98 -16.06 -6.31 -25.39
N LEU A 99 -16.42 -5.92 -24.16
CA LEU A 99 -17.78 -5.49 -23.83
C LEU A 99 -18.15 -4.19 -24.56
N MET A 100 -17.26 -3.21 -24.60
CA MET A 100 -17.49 -1.95 -25.32
C MET A 100 -17.69 -2.18 -26.82
N GLU A 101 -16.86 -3.02 -27.43
CA GLU A 101 -16.99 -3.42 -28.83
C GLU A 101 -18.33 -4.10 -29.11
N HIS A 102 -18.74 -5.05 -28.25
CA HIS A 102 -20.01 -5.76 -28.39
C HIS A 102 -21.24 -4.82 -28.41
N TYR A 103 -21.21 -3.74 -27.62
CA TYR A 103 -22.30 -2.76 -27.55
C TYR A 103 -22.11 -1.55 -28.48
N GLY A 104 -21.04 -1.50 -29.29
CA GLY A 104 -20.74 -0.37 -30.17
C GLY A 104 -20.46 0.95 -29.43
N ALA A 105 -20.09 0.87 -28.15
CA ALA A 105 -19.76 2.05 -27.34
C ALA A 105 -18.36 2.58 -27.72
N ARG A 106 -18.23 3.90 -27.84
CA ARG A 106 -16.91 4.52 -28.05
C ARG A 106 -16.10 4.48 -26.76
N ILE A 107 -14.78 4.32 -26.89
CA ILE A 107 -13.80 4.43 -25.79
C ILE A 107 -13.83 5.87 -25.25
N GLY A 108 -14.75 6.13 -24.34
CA GLY A 108 -14.95 7.42 -23.70
C GLY A 108 -14.35 7.41 -22.31
N GLY A 109 -13.01 7.48 -22.23
CA GLY A 109 -12.25 7.72 -20.99
C GLY A 109 -12.42 6.66 -19.90
N THR A 110 -11.32 6.02 -19.51
CA THR A 110 -11.16 5.05 -18.40
C THR A 110 -11.39 5.66 -17.00
N ARG A 111 -12.30 6.63 -16.90
CA ARG A 111 -12.58 7.39 -15.68
C ARG A 111 -13.82 6.82 -15.00
N GLY A 112 -13.63 5.69 -14.35
CA GLY A 112 -14.67 5.04 -13.56
C GLY A 112 -14.12 3.78 -12.89
N GLY A 113 -14.64 3.47 -11.70
CA GLY A 113 -14.55 2.11 -11.20
C GLY A 113 -15.47 1.19 -12.00
N ALA A 114 -15.19 -0.11 -11.99
CA ALA A 114 -15.99 -1.11 -12.69
C ALA A 114 -16.07 -2.39 -11.87
N GLU A 115 -17.16 -3.13 -12.02
CA GLU A 115 -17.45 -4.34 -11.26
C GLU A 115 -17.92 -5.42 -12.23
N LEU A 116 -17.31 -6.61 -12.14
CA LEU A 116 -17.66 -7.79 -12.91
C LEU A 116 -17.97 -8.92 -11.93
N GLU A 117 -19.11 -9.57 -12.13
CA GLU A 117 -19.55 -10.73 -11.34
C GLU A 117 -19.53 -12.00 -12.20
N SER A 118 -19.34 -13.15 -11.55
CA SER A 118 -19.55 -14.44 -12.19
C SER A 118 -21.04 -14.67 -12.51
N ILE A 119 -21.32 -15.58 -13.45
CA ILE A 119 -22.69 -15.88 -13.87
C ILE A 119 -23.55 -16.37 -12.70
N ASP A 120 -22.98 -17.19 -11.80
CA ASP A 120 -23.62 -17.65 -10.57
C ASP A 120 -23.73 -16.58 -9.47
N ARG A 121 -23.11 -15.41 -9.70
CA ARG A 121 -23.00 -14.27 -8.78
C ARG A 121 -22.38 -14.62 -7.43
N LEU A 122 -21.54 -15.65 -7.35
CA LEU A 122 -20.82 -16.01 -6.12
C LEU A 122 -19.44 -15.39 -6.03
N LEU A 123 -18.89 -14.91 -7.15
CA LEU A 123 -17.59 -14.28 -7.25
C LEU A 123 -17.71 -12.89 -7.87
N LYS A 124 -16.83 -12.00 -7.44
CA LYS A 124 -16.79 -10.63 -7.94
C LYS A 124 -15.37 -10.07 -8.00
N VAL A 125 -15.10 -9.32 -9.06
CA VAL A 125 -13.93 -8.45 -9.21
C VAL A 125 -14.39 -7.00 -9.26
N GLN A 126 -13.78 -6.13 -8.45
CA GLN A 126 -14.09 -4.71 -8.40
C GLN A 126 -12.83 -3.86 -8.59
N ILE A 127 -12.87 -2.94 -9.55
CA ILE A 127 -11.89 -1.87 -9.75
C ILE A 127 -12.42 -0.57 -9.15
N THR A 128 -11.63 0.05 -8.27
CA THR A 128 -11.85 1.42 -7.81
C THR A 128 -10.71 2.30 -8.29
N THR A 129 -11.04 3.45 -8.88
CA THR A 129 -10.06 4.47 -9.26
C THR A 129 -10.12 5.62 -8.27
N THR A 130 -8.97 6.02 -7.73
CA THR A 130 -8.85 7.14 -6.79
C THR A 130 -7.88 8.17 -7.36
N ASP A 131 -8.32 9.42 -7.45
CA ASP A 131 -7.46 10.54 -7.81
C ASP A 131 -6.41 10.75 -6.71
N GLN A 132 -5.14 10.78 -7.11
CA GLN A 132 -4.05 11.22 -6.26
C GLN A 132 -3.96 12.73 -6.31
N LYS A 133 -4.04 13.34 -5.13
CA LYS A 133 -3.92 14.78 -4.98
C LYS A 133 -2.58 15.13 -4.37
N THR A 134 -1.90 16.12 -4.93
CA THR A 134 -0.66 16.69 -4.40
C THR A 134 -0.86 18.12 -3.98
N VAL A 135 -0.12 18.53 -2.97
CA VAL A 135 -0.11 19.92 -2.50
C VAL A 135 0.95 20.69 -3.27
N THR A 136 0.55 21.79 -3.90
CA THR A 136 1.45 22.66 -4.69
C THR A 136 2.03 23.78 -3.82
N PRO A 137 3.06 24.51 -4.27
CA PRO A 137 3.61 25.66 -3.55
C PRO A 137 2.60 26.79 -3.27
N ALA A 138 1.48 26.85 -4.01
CA ALA A 138 0.42 27.83 -3.77
C ALA A 138 -0.19 27.72 -2.35
N ILE A 139 0.02 26.59 -1.66
CA ILE A 139 -0.39 26.42 -0.26
C ILE A 139 0.22 27.47 0.68
N ILE A 140 1.41 27.98 0.38
CA ILE A 140 2.09 29.00 1.20
C ILE A 140 1.32 30.33 1.11
N ALA A 141 0.95 30.74 -0.10
CA ALA A 141 0.15 31.94 -0.32
C ALA A 141 -1.26 31.80 0.26
N ALA A 142 -1.83 30.60 0.17
CA ALA A 142 -3.12 30.30 0.77
C ALA A 142 -3.10 30.40 2.31
N GLU A 143 -2.06 29.87 2.96
CA GLU A 143 -1.89 29.94 4.41
C GLU A 143 -1.85 31.40 4.91
N GLU A 144 -1.11 32.26 4.21
CA GLU A 144 -1.00 33.67 4.57
C GLU A 144 -2.34 34.41 4.42
N LEU A 145 -3.01 34.25 3.28
CA LEU A 145 -4.32 34.88 3.03
C LEU A 145 -5.40 34.42 4.01
N VAL A 146 -5.39 33.14 4.38
CA VAL A 146 -6.33 32.61 5.38
C VAL A 146 -6.02 33.20 6.75
N ARG A 147 -4.76 33.30 7.17
CA ARG A 147 -4.39 33.94 8.44
C ARG A 147 -4.80 35.40 8.50
N GLU A 148 -4.55 36.15 7.45
CA GLU A 148 -4.95 37.56 7.34
C GLU A 148 -6.47 37.74 7.47
N VAL A 149 -7.26 36.91 6.77
CA VAL A 149 -8.73 36.91 6.90
C VAL A 149 -9.17 36.61 8.34
N MET A 150 -8.51 35.66 9.00
CA MET A 150 -8.85 35.25 10.36
C MET A 150 -8.48 36.31 11.40
N ASP A 151 -7.38 37.04 11.20
CA ASP A 151 -6.99 38.15 12.06
C ASP A 151 -7.91 39.37 11.87
N ASP A 152 -8.34 39.66 10.63
CA ASP A 152 -9.28 40.75 10.33
C ASP A 152 -10.69 40.48 10.90
N LEU A 153 -11.18 39.24 10.83
CA LEU A 153 -12.51 38.86 11.31
C LEU A 153 -12.61 38.75 12.84
N MET A 154 -11.47 38.62 13.52
CA MET A 154 -11.47 38.28 14.94
C MET A 154 -10.61 39.25 15.73
N ASP A 155 -11.28 40.24 16.33
CA ASP A 155 -10.75 41.13 17.35
C ASP A 155 -10.46 40.34 18.66
N GLY A 156 -9.47 39.43 18.58
CA GLY A 156 -9.22 38.39 19.58
C GLY A 156 -9.92 37.06 19.31
N ALA A 157 -9.60 36.42 18.17
CA ALA A 157 -10.02 35.04 17.87
C ALA A 157 -9.99 34.14 19.10
N SER A 158 -11.12 33.46 19.37
CA SER A 158 -11.08 32.32 20.30
C SER A 158 -9.93 31.42 19.85
N ALA A 159 -9.00 31.11 20.76
CA ALA A 159 -7.79 30.37 20.45
C ALA A 159 -8.08 29.07 19.67
N ASP A 160 -9.29 28.55 19.83
CA ASP A 160 -9.84 27.38 19.17
C ASP A 160 -9.95 27.52 17.64
N LEU A 161 -10.38 28.67 17.12
CA LEU A 161 -10.53 28.87 15.66
C LEU A 161 -9.18 29.00 14.95
N ARG A 162 -8.22 29.71 15.56
CA ARG A 162 -6.83 29.74 15.06
C ARG A 162 -6.22 28.34 15.07
N GLN A 163 -6.46 27.56 16.13
CA GLN A 163 -5.99 26.19 16.22
C GLN A 163 -6.56 25.29 15.11
N ILE A 164 -7.81 25.48 14.69
CA ILE A 164 -8.41 24.73 13.57
C ILE A 164 -7.69 25.06 12.26
N VAL A 165 -7.42 26.34 12.00
CA VAL A 165 -6.70 26.79 10.79
C VAL A 165 -5.26 26.28 10.79
N ASP A 166 -4.51 26.44 11.88
CA ASP A 166 -3.14 25.92 11.97
C ASP A 166 -3.10 24.39 11.82
N ARG A 167 -4.09 23.69 12.37
CA ARG A 167 -4.25 22.25 12.16
C ARG A 167 -4.50 21.93 10.70
N ALA A 168 -5.21 22.76 9.94
CA ALA A 168 -5.45 22.50 8.52
C ALA A 168 -4.15 22.52 7.69
N PHE A 169 -3.23 23.44 7.99
CA PHE A 169 -1.93 23.56 7.31
C PHE A 169 -0.81 22.69 7.93
N SER A 170 -1.06 22.03 9.06
CA SER A 170 -0.05 21.20 9.72
C SER A 170 0.43 20.03 8.86
N ARG A 171 1.76 19.88 8.76
CA ARG A 171 2.41 18.75 8.09
C ARG A 171 2.36 17.50 8.96
N ASN A 172 2.07 16.36 8.35
CA ASN A 172 2.18 15.07 9.03
C ASN A 172 3.65 14.83 9.40
N ARG A 173 3.94 14.48 10.66
CA ARG A 173 5.31 14.30 11.16
C ARG A 173 6.07 13.15 10.47
N GLN A 174 5.37 12.12 10.02
CA GLN A 174 5.97 10.97 9.34
C GLN A 174 6.16 11.22 7.85
N THR A 175 5.17 11.81 7.16
CA THR A 175 5.23 11.97 5.70
C THR A 175 5.70 13.35 5.23
N GLY A 176 5.72 14.35 6.11
CA GLY A 176 6.02 15.76 5.78
C GLY A 176 4.95 16.48 4.95
N GLN A 177 3.86 15.79 4.60
CA GLN A 177 2.82 16.28 3.70
C GLN A 177 1.65 16.92 4.46
N ILE A 178 1.03 17.91 3.83
CA ILE A 178 -0.22 18.53 4.30
C ILE A 178 -1.39 17.69 3.81
N SER A 179 -2.44 17.55 4.63
CA SER A 179 -3.63 16.80 4.24
C SER A 179 -4.46 17.59 3.23
N THR A 180 -4.57 17.08 2.01
CA THR A 180 -5.46 17.66 0.99
C THR A 180 -6.91 17.68 1.44
N ALA A 181 -7.37 16.69 2.21
CA ALA A 181 -8.72 16.68 2.77
C ALA A 181 -8.99 17.89 3.71
N ARG A 182 -8.02 18.24 4.57
CA ARG A 182 -8.13 19.42 5.45
C ARG A 182 -8.20 20.72 4.66
N ILE A 183 -7.41 20.83 3.59
CA ILE A 183 -7.43 22.00 2.70
C ILE A 183 -8.76 22.09 1.94
N VAL A 184 -9.29 20.98 1.43
CA VAL A 184 -10.62 20.94 0.80
C VAL A 184 -11.71 21.40 1.77
N SER A 185 -11.67 20.97 3.03
CA SER A 185 -12.64 21.43 4.04
C SER A 185 -12.59 22.94 4.26
N LEU A 186 -11.40 23.56 4.25
CA LEU A 186 -11.30 25.02 4.34
C LEU A 186 -11.90 25.73 3.12
N VAL A 187 -11.64 25.21 1.91
CA VAL A 187 -12.18 25.78 0.65
C VAL A 187 -13.71 25.84 0.69
N THR A 188 -14.37 24.85 1.29
CA THR A 188 -15.83 24.75 1.34
C THR A 188 -16.48 25.66 2.37
N MET A 189 -15.71 26.34 3.23
CA MET A 189 -16.28 27.26 4.23
C MET A 189 -16.79 28.53 3.56
N GLU A 190 -17.97 28.98 3.98
CA GLU A 190 -18.55 30.26 3.60
C GLU A 190 -18.15 31.29 4.67
N ILE A 191 -17.28 32.21 4.29
CA ILE A 191 -16.78 33.26 5.18
C ILE A 191 -17.02 34.61 4.50
N GLU A 192 -17.74 35.49 5.18
CA GLU A 192 -18.02 36.85 4.71
C GLU A 192 -16.81 37.75 4.96
N HIS A 193 -15.87 37.78 4.01
CA HIS A 193 -14.72 38.69 4.06
C HIS A 193 -14.24 39.05 2.65
N PRO A 194 -13.86 40.32 2.37
CA PRO A 194 -13.45 40.75 1.03
C PRO A 194 -12.22 40.01 0.49
N LYS A 195 -11.32 39.53 1.36
CA LYS A 195 -10.12 38.75 0.98
C LYS A 195 -10.39 37.24 0.87
N TRP A 196 -11.52 36.74 1.38
CA TRP A 196 -11.81 35.30 1.39
C TRP A 196 -11.88 34.66 -0.02
N PRO A 197 -12.48 35.30 -1.05
CA PRO A 197 -12.44 34.75 -2.41
C PRO A 197 -11.02 34.54 -2.95
N ALA A 198 -10.08 35.41 -2.59
CA ALA A 198 -8.67 35.25 -2.98
C ALA A 198 -8.02 34.07 -2.24
N ALA A 199 -8.29 33.92 -0.94
CA ALA A 199 -7.85 32.78 -0.15
C ALA A 199 -8.41 31.44 -0.70
N GLN A 200 -9.71 31.39 -1.02
CA GLN A 200 -10.34 30.22 -1.62
C GLN A 200 -9.73 29.85 -2.97
N ARG A 201 -9.42 30.83 -3.82
CA ARG A 201 -8.72 30.58 -5.09
C ARG A 201 -7.34 29.98 -4.85
N ALA A 202 -6.53 30.57 -3.96
CA ALA A 202 -5.21 30.06 -3.62
C ALA A 202 -5.28 28.63 -3.02
N LEU A 203 -6.25 28.35 -2.15
CA LEU A 203 -6.49 27.01 -1.59
C LEU A 203 -6.89 25.98 -2.65
N ARG A 204 -7.65 26.38 -3.69
CA ARG A 204 -7.99 25.49 -4.82
C ARG A 204 -6.76 25.20 -5.68
N GLU A 205 -5.96 26.22 -5.98
CA GLU A 205 -4.69 26.07 -6.73
C GLU A 205 -3.61 25.32 -5.94
N ALA A 206 -3.72 25.32 -4.60
CA ALA A 206 -2.85 24.55 -3.72
C ALA A 206 -3.06 23.03 -3.82
N ILE A 207 -4.12 22.57 -4.47
CA ILE A 207 -4.43 21.15 -4.65
C ILE A 207 -4.44 20.82 -6.14
N ASP A 208 -3.51 20.00 -6.57
CA ASP A 208 -3.45 19.51 -7.95
C ASP A 208 -3.71 18.00 -8.02
N ASN A 209 -4.24 17.54 -9.15
CA ASN A 209 -4.43 16.12 -9.43
C ASN A 209 -3.15 15.57 -10.09
N SER A 210 -2.35 14.85 -9.32
CA SER A 210 -1.07 14.30 -9.79
C SER A 210 -1.21 12.98 -10.55
N GLY A 211 -2.42 12.44 -10.66
CA GLY A 211 -2.69 11.19 -11.38
C GLY A 211 -3.74 10.32 -10.67
N GLN A 212 -3.87 9.07 -11.09
CA GLN A 212 -4.87 8.15 -10.56
C GLN A 212 -4.24 6.85 -10.08
N ARG A 213 -4.78 6.27 -9.00
CA ARG A 213 -4.47 4.90 -8.56
C ARG A 213 -5.69 4.03 -8.79
N ARG A 214 -5.47 2.87 -9.42
CA ARG A 214 -6.47 1.81 -9.54
C ARG A 214 -6.23 0.75 -8.49
N TYR A 215 -7.29 0.33 -7.83
CA TYR A 215 -7.31 -0.74 -6.83
C TYR A 215 -8.23 -1.85 -7.33
N MET A 216 -7.70 -3.07 -7.41
CA MET A 216 -8.46 -4.27 -7.74
C MET A 216 -8.73 -5.05 -6.45
N ARG A 217 -9.99 -5.42 -6.23
CA ARG A 217 -10.43 -6.25 -5.11
C ARG A 217 -11.22 -7.45 -5.61
N PHE A 218 -11.05 -8.56 -4.91
CA PHE A 218 -11.70 -9.83 -5.21
C PHE A 218 -12.62 -10.20 -4.06
N TYR A 219 -13.82 -10.65 -4.38
CA TYR A 219 -14.83 -11.01 -3.40
C TYR A 219 -15.43 -12.37 -3.71
N GLN A 220 -15.86 -13.06 -2.64
CA GLN A 220 -16.61 -14.30 -2.70
C GLN A 220 -17.79 -14.27 -1.72
N ARG A 221 -18.78 -15.13 -1.94
CA ARG A 221 -19.87 -15.40 -0.99
C ARG A 221 -20.40 -16.82 -1.20
N ALA A 222 -21.00 -17.40 -0.17
CA ALA A 222 -21.51 -18.78 -0.25
C ALA A 222 -22.82 -18.85 -1.05
N GLU A 223 -23.76 -17.94 -0.76
CA GLU A 223 -25.02 -17.83 -1.48
C GLU A 223 -25.27 -16.43 -2.03
N ALA A 224 -26.18 -16.31 -3.01
CA ALA A 224 -26.50 -15.03 -3.65
C ALA A 224 -27.08 -13.96 -2.70
N ARG A 225 -27.55 -14.34 -1.51
CA ARG A 225 -28.08 -13.43 -0.49
C ARG A 225 -27.04 -13.05 0.57
N ASP A 226 -25.91 -13.76 0.62
CA ASP A 226 -24.89 -13.52 1.62
C ASP A 226 -24.10 -12.23 1.32
N PRO A 227 -23.57 -11.58 2.37
CA PRO A 227 -22.67 -10.46 2.20
C PRO A 227 -21.38 -10.90 1.49
N TRP A 228 -20.85 -10.00 0.66
CA TRP A 228 -19.57 -10.20 0.01
C TRP A 228 -18.42 -10.25 1.04
N GLN A 229 -17.59 -11.28 0.94
CA GLN A 229 -16.37 -11.44 1.72
C GLN A 229 -15.16 -11.11 0.85
N LEU A 230 -14.27 -10.26 1.35
CA LEU A 230 -13.04 -9.90 0.65
C LEU A 230 -12.07 -11.09 0.68
N ILE A 231 -11.53 -11.45 -0.47
CA ILE A 231 -10.33 -12.30 -0.56
C ILE A 231 -9.14 -11.38 -0.32
N ASP A 232 -8.69 -11.30 0.92
CA ASP A 232 -7.62 -10.39 1.30
C ASP A 232 -6.25 -10.95 0.88
N LEU A 233 -5.48 -10.12 0.18
CA LEU A 233 -4.12 -10.43 -0.25
C LEU A 233 -3.08 -9.65 0.56
N ASN A 234 -3.50 -8.89 1.57
CA ASN A 234 -2.60 -8.24 2.50
C ASN A 234 -2.02 -9.28 3.47
N TYR A 235 -0.71 -9.52 3.37
CA TYR A 235 -0.01 -10.53 4.16
C TYR A 235 -0.27 -10.42 5.67
N SER A 236 -0.37 -9.19 6.20
CA SER A 236 -0.50 -8.95 7.64
C SER A 236 -1.90 -9.21 8.21
N SER A 237 -2.92 -9.35 7.37
CA SER A 237 -4.31 -9.62 7.80
C SER A 237 -4.70 -11.09 7.68
N LEU A 238 -3.80 -11.96 7.21
CA LEU A 238 -4.05 -13.39 7.08
C LEU A 238 -3.93 -14.09 8.45
N GLU A 239 -4.96 -14.83 8.84
CA GLU A 239 -4.94 -15.70 10.02
C GLU A 239 -4.37 -17.08 9.65
N VAL A 240 -3.37 -17.56 10.42
CA VAL A 240 -2.66 -18.84 10.20
C VAL A 240 -2.67 -19.67 11.47
#